data_AF-A0A2E5JAX1-F1
#
_entry.id   AF-A0A2E5JAX1-F1
#
_cell.length_a   1.000
_cell.length_b   1.000
_cell.length_c   1.000
_cell.angle_alpha   90.00
_cell.angle_beta   90.00
_cell.angle_gamma   90.00
#
_symmetry.space_group_name_H-M   'P 1'
#
loop_
_entity.id
_entity.type
_entity.pdbx_description
1 polymer ?
#
loop_
_entity_poly.entity_id
_entity_poly.type
_entity_poly.pdbx_seq_one_letter_code
_entity_poly.pdbx_strand_id
1 'polypeptide(L)'
;MLEVVDVYILCSVVLYSGIVLLTYDNYSQAVQNWLVLVTHVFAIPMIYILRNTAWIFSTVIIGLGCSVAYHTSIVFDVGQEYMGPLDISFSTLTLILVTVLVLFEEFPEWMLPVLLFVVLLLGVFWSDQMVADIVGGVTIICQVIFVVKRTFDYFFREADSKRDILFLYISLILGGGGVVAFLTDGKHSDEHYAIIHSIWHTCAYVAMYFGLRSIRRSDITDMRVPRVVFNSKLIGKIAYH
;
A
#
# COMPACT_ATOMS: atom_id res chain seq x y z
N MET A 1 9.66 16.70 8.84
CA MET A 1 11.12 16.62 8.68
C MET A 1 11.47 15.16 8.46
N LEU A 2 12.36 14.85 7.51
CA LEU A 2 12.81 13.47 7.29
C LEU A 2 13.64 12.99 8.48
N GLU A 3 13.25 11.86 9.06
CA GLU A 3 14.07 11.15 10.03
C GLU A 3 15.11 10.28 9.31
N VAL A 4 16.17 9.89 10.02
CA VAL A 4 17.24 9.04 9.49
C VAL A 4 16.69 7.75 8.88
N VAL A 5 15.67 7.16 9.50
CA VAL A 5 15.00 5.95 8.99
C VAL A 5 14.28 6.20 7.66
N ASP A 6 13.67 7.38 7.47
CA ASP A 6 12.97 7.72 6.23
C ASP A 6 13.96 7.81 5.06
N VAL A 7 15.14 8.38 5.31
CA VAL A 7 16.23 8.46 4.33
C VAL A 7 16.74 7.06 3.98
N TYR A 8 16.99 6.20 4.97
CA TYR A 8 17.42 4.82 4.70
C TYR A 8 16.41 4.04 3.88
N ILE A 9 15.11 4.17 4.19
CA ILE A 9 14.04 3.53 3.41
C ILE A 9 14.08 4.03 1.97
N LEU A 10 14.15 5.34 1.72
CA LEU A 10 14.23 5.90 0.36
C LEU A 10 15.47 5.43 -0.39
N CYS A 11 16.64 5.48 0.24
CA CYS A 11 17.87 4.99 -0.36
C CYS A 11 17.77 3.50 -0.69
N SER A 12 17.16 2.69 0.16
CA SER A 12 16.99 1.26 -0.08
C SER A 12 16.09 0.97 -1.28
N VAL A 13 15.01 1.74 -1.49
CA VAL A 13 14.18 1.63 -2.71
C VAL A 13 14.97 1.99 -3.95
N VAL A 14 15.66 3.13 -3.95
CA VAL A 14 16.43 3.58 -5.11
C VAL A 14 17.54 2.59 -5.44
N LEU A 15 18.27 2.11 -4.43
CA LEU A 15 19.34 1.13 -4.62
C LEU A 15 18.78 -0.21 -5.11
N TYR A 16 17.71 -0.71 -4.50
CA TYR A 16 17.09 -1.97 -4.91
C TYR A 16 16.58 -1.89 -6.36
N SER A 17 15.74 -0.91 -6.67
CA SER A 17 15.20 -0.72 -8.03
C SER A 17 16.31 -0.48 -9.05
N GLY A 18 17.35 0.28 -8.68
CA GLY A 18 18.52 0.50 -9.54
C GLY A 18 19.30 -0.78 -9.82
N ILE A 19 19.59 -1.59 -8.80
CA ILE A 19 20.25 -2.90 -8.97
C ILE A 19 19.40 -3.79 -9.87
N VAL A 20 18.11 -3.92 -9.55
CA VAL A 20 17.18 -4.75 -10.31
C VAL A 20 17.17 -4.33 -11.79
N LEU A 21 16.97 -3.04 -12.09
CA LEU A 21 16.95 -2.54 -13.47
C LEU A 21 18.29 -2.68 -14.21
N LEU A 22 19.42 -2.74 -13.51
CA LEU A 22 20.73 -2.92 -14.13
C LEU A 22 21.09 -4.39 -14.38
N THR A 23 20.45 -5.32 -13.68
CA THR A 23 20.82 -6.74 -13.72
C THR A 23 19.68 -7.67 -14.13
N TYR A 24 18.52 -7.15 -14.53
CA TYR A 24 17.33 -7.97 -14.71
C TYR A 24 17.46 -9.06 -15.78
N ASP A 25 18.15 -8.78 -16.89
CA ASP A 25 18.43 -9.76 -17.96
C ASP A 25 19.34 -10.92 -17.50
N ASN A 26 20.04 -10.76 -16.38
CA ASN A 26 21.04 -11.73 -15.91
C ASN A 26 20.47 -12.75 -14.91
N TYR A 27 19.19 -12.64 -14.53
CA TYR A 27 18.60 -13.51 -13.51
C TYR A 27 17.69 -14.57 -14.11
N SER A 28 17.94 -15.84 -13.73
CA SER A 28 16.99 -16.93 -14.00
C SER A 28 15.62 -16.66 -13.37
N GLN A 29 14.55 -17.18 -13.97
CA GLN A 29 13.18 -17.07 -13.46
C GLN A 29 13.06 -17.45 -11.97
N ALA A 30 13.76 -18.50 -11.54
CA ALA A 30 13.76 -18.95 -10.14
C ALA A 30 14.27 -17.85 -9.20
N VAL A 31 15.38 -17.19 -9.55
CA VAL A 31 15.92 -16.06 -8.78
C VAL A 31 14.95 -14.89 -8.76
N GLN A 32 14.32 -14.57 -9.90
CA GLN A 32 13.34 -13.49 -9.98
C GLN A 32 12.12 -13.75 -9.06
N ASN A 33 11.59 -14.98 -9.04
CA ASN A 33 10.47 -15.35 -8.16
C ASN A 33 10.85 -15.22 -6.66
N TRP A 34 12.06 -15.58 -6.28
CA TRP A 34 12.57 -15.36 -4.92
C TRP A 34 12.75 -13.88 -4.59
N LEU A 35 13.21 -13.06 -5.55
CA LEU A 35 13.35 -11.62 -5.35
C LEU A 35 12.00 -10.98 -5.00
N VAL A 36 10.92 -11.35 -5.70
CA VAL A 36 9.56 -10.88 -5.38
C VAL A 36 9.15 -11.25 -3.96
N LEU A 37 9.45 -12.48 -3.51
CA LEU A 37 9.11 -12.88 -2.15
C LEU A 37 9.85 -12.01 -1.11
N VAL A 38 11.12 -11.71 -1.38
CA VAL A 38 11.96 -10.89 -0.49
C VAL A 38 11.48 -9.44 -0.41
N THR A 39 10.85 -8.87 -1.44
CA THR A 39 10.41 -7.46 -1.39
C THR A 39 9.30 -7.19 -0.36
N HIS A 40 8.65 -8.22 0.16
CA HIS A 40 7.66 -8.10 1.24
C HIS A 40 8.27 -7.54 2.53
N VAL A 41 9.60 -7.61 2.70
CA VAL A 41 10.30 -6.94 3.83
C VAL A 41 10.13 -5.42 3.80
N PHE A 42 9.87 -4.82 2.63
CA PHE A 42 9.60 -3.39 2.51
C PHE A 42 8.24 -2.99 3.09
N ALA A 43 7.36 -3.95 3.43
CA ALA A 43 6.13 -3.69 4.18
C ALA A 43 6.38 -3.46 5.69
N ILE A 44 7.54 -3.85 6.23
CA ILE A 44 7.85 -3.77 7.68
C ILE A 44 7.70 -2.33 8.23
N PRO A 45 8.23 -1.27 7.58
CA PRO A 45 8.06 0.09 8.06
C PRO A 45 6.58 0.50 8.16
N MET A 46 5.77 0.16 7.15
CA MET A 46 4.33 0.42 7.14
C MET A 46 3.62 -0.29 8.30
N ILE A 47 3.92 -1.57 8.49
CA ILE A 47 3.36 -2.38 9.59
C ILE A 47 3.73 -1.78 10.94
N TYR A 48 5.00 -1.38 11.11
CA TYR A 48 5.50 -0.81 12.35
C TYR A 48 4.72 0.45 12.74
N ILE A 49 4.45 1.36 11.79
CA ILE A 49 3.73 2.61 12.08
C ILE A 49 2.22 2.40 12.28
N LEU A 50 1.62 1.34 11.73
CA LEU A 50 0.20 1.02 11.86
C LEU A 50 -0.19 0.32 13.17
N ARG A 51 0.77 -0.17 13.96
CA ARG A 51 0.49 -1.06 15.12
C ARG A 51 -0.50 -0.53 16.16
N ASN A 52 -0.69 0.78 16.28
CA ASN A 52 -1.64 1.36 17.23
C ASN A 52 -3.10 1.27 16.73
N THR A 53 -3.29 0.93 15.45
CA THR A 53 -4.58 0.87 14.76
C THR A 53 -4.96 -0.60 14.55
N ALA A 54 -5.28 -1.28 15.66
CA ALA A 54 -5.33 -2.74 15.75
C ALA A 54 -6.08 -3.46 14.61
N TRP A 55 -7.28 -3.00 14.24
CA TRP A 55 -8.07 -3.68 13.21
C TRP A 55 -7.50 -3.49 11.79
N ILE A 56 -7.03 -2.28 11.45
CA ILE A 56 -6.36 -2.03 10.16
C ILE A 56 -5.03 -2.78 10.11
N PHE A 57 -4.27 -2.73 11.20
CA PHE A 57 -3.02 -3.48 11.34
C PHE A 57 -3.23 -4.96 11.07
N SER A 58 -4.22 -5.59 11.71
CA SER A 58 -4.54 -7.00 11.49
C SER A 58 -4.92 -7.30 10.04
N THR A 59 -5.75 -6.47 9.41
CA THR A 59 -6.14 -6.67 8.01
C THR A 59 -4.94 -6.55 7.06
N VAL A 60 -4.05 -5.59 7.28
CA VAL A 60 -2.83 -5.43 6.49
C VAL A 60 -1.87 -6.60 6.68
N ILE A 61 -1.73 -7.12 7.90
CA ILE A 61 -0.92 -8.32 8.17
C ILE A 61 -1.49 -9.55 7.46
N ILE A 62 -2.81 -9.75 7.51
CA ILE A 62 -3.47 -10.85 6.79
C ILE A 62 -3.21 -10.71 5.29
N GLY A 63 -3.37 -9.50 4.75
CA GLY A 63 -3.13 -9.27 3.33
C GLY A 63 -1.69 -9.50 2.90
N LEU A 64 -0.72 -9.06 3.70
CA LEU A 64 0.70 -9.39 3.46
C LEU A 64 0.92 -10.90 3.52
N GLY A 65 0.28 -11.61 4.45
CA GLY A 65 0.33 -13.06 4.55
C GLY A 65 -0.21 -13.75 3.30
N CYS A 66 -1.33 -13.29 2.75
CA CYS A 66 -1.88 -13.77 1.49
C CYS A 66 -0.92 -13.54 0.32
N SER A 67 -0.30 -12.36 0.25
CA SER A 67 0.68 -12.01 -0.79
C SER A 67 1.94 -12.88 -0.73
N VAL A 68 2.50 -13.04 0.47
CA VAL A 68 3.64 -13.95 0.72
C VAL A 68 3.26 -15.39 0.35
N ALA A 69 2.07 -15.86 0.74
CA ALA A 69 1.60 -17.19 0.39
C ALA A 69 1.47 -17.37 -1.12
N TYR A 70 0.95 -16.38 -1.84
CA TYR A 70 0.85 -16.41 -3.29
C TYR A 70 2.23 -16.45 -3.96
N HIS A 71 3.16 -15.60 -3.60
CA HIS A 71 4.49 -15.63 -4.20
C HIS A 71 5.29 -16.88 -3.81
N THR A 72 5.06 -17.42 -2.62
CA THR A 72 5.56 -18.76 -2.23
C THR A 72 4.96 -19.85 -3.14
N SER A 73 3.67 -19.77 -3.44
CA SER A 73 2.96 -20.68 -4.34
C SER A 73 3.56 -20.67 -5.75
N ILE A 74 4.04 -19.52 -6.23
CA ILE A 74 4.75 -19.37 -7.51
C ILE A 74 6.15 -19.97 -7.44
N VAL A 75 6.90 -19.70 -6.36
CA VAL A 75 8.27 -20.23 -6.18
C VAL A 75 8.29 -21.76 -6.17
N PHE A 76 7.30 -22.39 -5.54
CA PHE A 76 7.19 -23.84 -5.42
C PHE A 76 6.30 -24.49 -6.48
N ASP A 77 5.66 -23.71 -7.36
CA ASP A 77 4.73 -24.15 -8.39
C ASP A 77 3.54 -24.98 -7.86
N VAL A 78 2.89 -24.50 -6.79
CA VAL A 78 1.78 -25.21 -6.11
C VAL A 78 0.66 -24.24 -5.74
N GLY A 79 -0.56 -24.48 -6.21
CA GLY A 79 -1.77 -23.81 -5.70
C GLY A 79 -1.95 -22.34 -6.11
N GLN A 80 -1.30 -21.92 -7.19
CA GLN A 80 -1.33 -20.53 -7.69
C GLN A 80 -2.76 -20.02 -7.98
N GLU A 81 -3.61 -20.90 -8.52
CA GLU A 81 -5.00 -20.59 -8.92
C GLU A 81 -5.92 -20.18 -7.75
N TYR A 82 -5.61 -20.63 -6.53
CA TYR A 82 -6.37 -20.28 -5.34
C TYR A 82 -5.78 -19.06 -4.62
N MET A 83 -4.46 -18.90 -4.67
CA MET A 83 -3.75 -17.88 -3.90
C MET A 83 -3.69 -16.52 -4.60
N GLY A 84 -3.64 -16.49 -5.94
CA GLY A 84 -3.54 -15.23 -6.70
C GLY A 84 -4.73 -14.28 -6.49
N PRO A 85 -5.97 -14.76 -6.64
CA PRO A 85 -7.16 -13.96 -6.33
C PRO A 85 -7.22 -13.42 -4.90
N LEU A 86 -6.76 -14.19 -3.91
CA LEU A 86 -6.69 -13.76 -2.52
C LEU A 86 -5.67 -12.65 -2.32
N ASP A 87 -4.49 -12.79 -2.91
CA ASP A 87 -3.46 -11.74 -2.90
C ASP A 87 -4.00 -10.43 -3.50
N ILE A 88 -4.57 -10.48 -4.70
CA ILE A 88 -5.12 -9.30 -5.39
C ILE A 88 -6.21 -8.63 -4.52
N SER A 89 -7.13 -9.41 -3.98
CA SER A 89 -8.24 -8.91 -3.16
C SER A 89 -7.75 -8.22 -1.88
N PHE A 90 -6.84 -8.86 -1.15
CA PHE A 90 -6.31 -8.30 0.10
C PHE A 90 -5.32 -7.15 -0.12
N SER A 91 -4.56 -7.16 -1.22
CA SER A 91 -3.72 -6.04 -1.63
C SER A 91 -4.58 -4.82 -1.98
N THR A 92 -5.70 -5.02 -2.68
CA THR A 92 -6.69 -3.96 -2.95
C THR A 92 -7.32 -3.43 -1.67
N LEU A 93 -7.72 -4.31 -0.76
CA LEU A 93 -8.26 -3.92 0.55
C LEU A 93 -7.25 -3.13 1.38
N THR A 94 -5.99 -3.55 1.38
CA THR A 94 -4.87 -2.85 2.04
C THR A 94 -4.72 -1.43 1.49
N LEU A 95 -4.71 -1.29 0.15
CA LEU A 95 -4.64 0.00 -0.52
C LEU A 95 -5.81 0.92 -0.12
N ILE A 96 -7.03 0.41 -0.08
CA ILE A 96 -8.20 1.18 0.35
C ILE A 96 -8.06 1.63 1.81
N LEU A 97 -7.74 0.72 2.72
CA LEU A 97 -7.61 1.04 4.14
C LEU A 97 -6.54 2.12 4.38
N VAL A 98 -5.37 1.96 3.76
CA VAL A 98 -4.30 2.97 3.84
C VAL A 98 -4.78 4.30 3.24
N THR A 99 -5.46 4.27 2.10
CA THR A 99 -6.02 5.47 1.45
C THR A 99 -6.98 6.20 2.38
N VAL A 100 -7.92 5.50 3.00
CA VAL A 100 -8.87 6.11 3.94
C VAL A 100 -8.12 6.79 5.10
N LEU A 101 -7.07 6.17 5.63
CA LEU A 101 -6.25 6.80 6.67
C LEU A 101 -5.51 8.05 6.21
N VAL A 102 -5.03 8.06 4.96
CA VAL A 102 -4.35 9.23 4.40
C VAL A 102 -5.34 10.36 4.14
N LEU A 103 -6.49 10.05 3.57
CA LEU A 103 -7.53 11.01 3.20
C LEU A 103 -8.21 11.65 4.42
N PHE A 104 -8.53 10.84 5.42
CA PHE A 104 -9.36 11.26 6.55
C PHE A 104 -8.56 11.33 7.85
N GLU A 105 -8.88 12.33 8.68
CA GLU A 105 -8.26 12.48 9.99
C GLU A 105 -8.80 11.45 11.01
N GLU A 106 -10.08 11.13 10.87
CA GLU A 106 -10.83 10.14 11.64
C GLU A 106 -11.54 9.20 10.66
N PHE A 107 -11.81 7.97 11.07
CA PHE A 107 -12.43 7.01 10.15
C PHE A 107 -13.91 7.32 9.97
N PRO A 108 -14.36 7.66 8.74
CA PRO A 108 -15.76 8.01 8.54
C PRO A 108 -16.61 6.76 8.68
N GLU A 109 -17.66 6.80 9.49
CA GLU A 109 -18.55 5.64 9.69
C GLU A 109 -19.25 5.20 8.41
N TRP A 110 -19.56 6.15 7.53
CA TRP A 110 -20.14 5.86 6.23
C TRP A 110 -19.20 5.08 5.30
N MET A 111 -17.88 5.01 5.60
CA MET A 111 -16.95 4.14 4.88
C MET A 111 -17.10 2.67 5.25
N LEU A 112 -17.72 2.32 6.39
CA LEU A 112 -17.94 0.90 6.75
C LEU A 112 -18.82 0.16 5.74
N PRO A 113 -20.01 0.63 5.34
CA PRO A 113 -20.79 -0.06 4.31
C PRO A 113 -20.08 -0.07 2.95
N VAL A 114 -19.27 0.95 2.63
CA VAL A 114 -18.45 0.96 1.41
C VAL A 114 -17.38 -0.13 1.46
N LEU A 115 -16.65 -0.26 2.58
CA LEU A 115 -15.66 -1.32 2.78
C LEU A 115 -16.30 -2.70 2.71
N LEU A 116 -17.44 -2.92 3.38
CA LEU A 116 -18.15 -4.18 3.33
C LEU A 116 -18.60 -4.52 1.91
N PHE A 117 -19.15 -3.53 1.19
CA PHE A 117 -19.55 -3.71 -0.19
C PHE A 117 -18.37 -4.06 -1.10
N VAL A 118 -17.22 -3.38 -0.94
CA VAL A 118 -16.00 -3.69 -1.70
C VAL A 118 -15.47 -5.08 -1.36
N VAL A 119 -15.44 -5.46 -0.08
CA VAL A 119 -15.02 -6.81 0.33
C VAL A 119 -15.95 -7.88 -0.27
N LEU A 120 -17.26 -7.64 -0.28
CA LEU A 120 -18.23 -8.54 -0.91
C LEU A 120 -18.03 -8.61 -2.42
N LEU A 121 -17.80 -7.49 -3.10
CA LEU A 121 -17.50 -7.48 -4.53
C LEU A 121 -16.22 -8.25 -4.84
N LEU A 122 -15.13 -7.98 -4.12
CA LEU A 122 -13.86 -8.69 -4.28
C LEU A 122 -13.99 -10.18 -3.95
N GLY A 123 -14.82 -10.56 -2.98
CA GLY A 123 -15.08 -11.96 -2.64
C GLY A 123 -15.95 -12.70 -3.66
N VAL A 124 -17.01 -12.07 -4.17
CA VAL A 124 -17.92 -12.67 -5.15
C VAL A 124 -17.26 -12.77 -6.53
N PHE A 125 -16.55 -11.71 -6.93
CA PHE A 125 -15.87 -11.59 -8.22
C PHE A 125 -14.37 -11.83 -8.09
N TRP A 126 -13.94 -12.66 -7.14
CA TRP A 126 -12.53 -12.93 -6.82
C TRP A 126 -11.71 -13.39 -8.04
N SER A 127 -12.34 -14.10 -8.99
CA SER A 127 -11.70 -14.55 -10.24
C SER A 127 -11.74 -13.53 -11.38
N ASP A 128 -12.45 -12.41 -11.23
CA ASP A 128 -12.56 -11.37 -12.25
C ASP A 128 -11.67 -10.17 -11.87
N GLN A 129 -10.49 -10.14 -12.49
CA GLN A 129 -9.49 -9.11 -12.24
C GLN A 129 -10.00 -7.68 -12.54
N MET A 130 -10.98 -7.54 -13.44
CA MET A 130 -11.54 -6.23 -13.80
C MET A 130 -12.13 -5.51 -12.58
N VAL A 131 -12.75 -6.24 -11.65
CA VAL A 131 -13.35 -5.65 -10.45
C VAL A 131 -12.26 -5.08 -9.55
N ALA A 132 -11.18 -5.83 -9.32
CA ALA A 132 -10.05 -5.37 -8.53
C ALA A 132 -9.35 -4.17 -9.18
N ASP A 133 -9.16 -4.19 -10.49
CA ASP A 133 -8.53 -3.11 -11.25
C ASP A 133 -9.35 -1.81 -11.19
N ILE A 134 -10.68 -1.89 -11.33
CA ILE A 134 -11.57 -0.71 -11.22
C ILE A 134 -11.50 -0.14 -9.80
N VAL A 135 -11.62 -0.99 -8.79
CA VAL A 135 -11.60 -0.57 -7.37
C VAL A 135 -10.24 0.04 -7.00
N GLY A 136 -9.14 -0.61 -7.39
CA GLY A 136 -7.79 -0.11 -7.20
C GLY A 136 -7.54 1.21 -7.93
N GLY A 137 -7.95 1.29 -9.21
CA GLY A 137 -7.83 2.49 -10.03
C GLY A 137 -8.58 3.69 -9.46
N VAL A 138 -9.83 3.51 -9.03
CA VAL A 138 -10.60 4.56 -8.34
C VAL A 138 -9.89 5.02 -7.07
N THR A 139 -9.34 4.08 -6.30
CA THR A 139 -8.60 4.39 -5.06
C THR A 139 -7.35 5.24 -5.33
N ILE A 140 -6.58 4.89 -6.37
CA ILE A 140 -5.40 5.68 -6.80
C ILE A 140 -5.83 7.08 -7.27
N ILE A 141 -6.89 7.19 -8.08
CA ILE A 141 -7.42 8.47 -8.53
C ILE A 141 -7.83 9.35 -7.34
N CYS A 142 -8.50 8.79 -6.34
CA CYS A 142 -8.85 9.51 -5.11
C CYS A 142 -7.61 10.03 -4.37
N GLN A 143 -6.54 9.23 -4.27
CA GLN A 143 -5.28 9.69 -3.68
C GLN A 143 -4.66 10.84 -4.49
N VAL A 144 -4.60 10.74 -5.82
CA VAL A 144 -4.06 11.80 -6.68
C VAL A 144 -4.85 13.10 -6.49
N ILE A 145 -6.18 13.02 -6.56
CA ILE A 145 -7.06 14.18 -6.35
C ILE A 145 -6.81 14.81 -4.98
N PHE A 146 -6.63 14.00 -3.94
CA PHE A 146 -6.35 14.51 -2.60
C PHE A 146 -5.00 15.21 -2.50
N VAL A 147 -3.93 14.65 -3.07
CA VAL A 147 -2.62 15.29 -3.07
C VAL A 147 -2.67 16.61 -3.85
N VAL A 148 -3.36 16.65 -4.99
CA VAL A 148 -3.58 17.88 -5.76
C VAL A 148 -4.36 18.90 -4.94
N LYS A 149 -5.47 18.51 -4.32
CA LYS A 149 -6.25 19.39 -3.43
C LYS A 149 -5.38 19.95 -2.32
N ARG A 150 -4.65 19.10 -1.58
CA ARG A 150 -3.77 19.53 -0.48
C ARG A 150 -2.64 20.44 -0.95
N THR A 151 -2.17 20.26 -2.17
CA THR A 151 -1.21 21.15 -2.81
C THR A 151 -1.80 22.54 -2.99
N PHE A 152 -3.01 22.65 -3.54
CA PHE A 152 -3.70 23.94 -3.65
C PHE A 152 -3.96 24.56 -2.28
N ASP A 153 -4.52 23.81 -1.33
CA ASP A 153 -4.77 24.29 0.03
C ASP A 153 -3.47 24.84 0.67
N TYR A 154 -2.32 24.20 0.43
CA TYR A 154 -1.02 24.65 0.93
C TYR A 154 -0.57 25.98 0.29
N PHE A 155 -0.69 26.11 -1.05
CA PHE A 155 -0.32 27.34 -1.76
C PHE A 155 -1.19 28.53 -1.36
N PHE A 156 -2.48 28.30 -1.12
CA PHE A 156 -3.41 29.36 -0.69
C PHE A 156 -3.42 29.60 0.82
N ARG A 157 -2.56 28.91 1.59
CA ARG A 157 -2.49 28.99 3.07
C ARG A 157 -3.81 28.61 3.77
N GLU A 158 -4.60 27.79 3.11
CA GLU A 158 -5.85 27.19 3.64
C GLU A 158 -5.61 25.79 4.23
N ALA A 159 -4.43 25.21 3.98
CA ALA A 159 -4.07 23.91 4.54
C ALA A 159 -3.88 23.99 6.06
N ASP A 160 -4.59 23.10 6.77
CA ASP A 160 -4.29 22.80 8.16
C ASP A 160 -2.85 22.26 8.34
N SER A 161 -2.33 22.40 9.55
CA SER A 161 -1.00 21.90 9.93
C SER A 161 -0.96 20.40 10.20
N LYS A 162 -2.00 19.62 9.84
CA LYS A 162 -2.17 18.21 10.26
C LYS A 162 -1.62 17.19 9.25
N ARG A 163 -1.22 17.63 8.05
CA ARG A 163 -0.54 16.79 7.06
C ARG A 163 0.79 17.40 6.63
N ASP A 164 1.80 16.55 6.45
CA ASP A 164 3.09 16.93 5.86
C ASP A 164 3.08 16.64 4.35
N ILE A 165 3.09 17.70 3.56
CA ILE A 165 2.96 17.63 2.09
C ILE A 165 4.16 16.95 1.43
N LEU A 166 5.35 17.02 2.04
CA LEU A 166 6.56 16.38 1.51
C LEU A 166 6.36 14.86 1.42
N PHE A 167 5.83 14.26 2.48
CA PHE A 167 5.57 12.82 2.53
C PHE A 167 4.47 12.39 1.56
N LEU A 168 3.46 13.24 1.32
CA LEU A 168 2.45 12.99 0.28
C LEU A 168 3.07 12.98 -1.13
N TYR A 169 3.99 13.89 -1.43
CA TYR A 169 4.68 13.88 -2.73
C TYR A 169 5.60 12.68 -2.89
N ILE A 170 6.34 12.30 -1.84
CA ILE A 170 7.16 11.09 -1.87
C ILE A 170 6.28 9.86 -2.13
N SER A 171 5.16 9.74 -1.41
CA SER A 171 4.17 8.68 -1.63
C SER A 171 3.66 8.66 -3.07
N LEU A 172 3.33 9.83 -3.62
CA LEU A 172 2.79 9.95 -4.97
C LEU A 172 3.81 9.55 -6.04
N ILE A 173 5.06 9.99 -5.91
CA ILE A 173 6.15 9.66 -6.85
C ILE A 173 6.44 8.16 -6.83
N LEU A 174 6.56 7.56 -5.64
CA LEU A 174 6.80 6.13 -5.51
C LEU A 174 5.60 5.31 -6.01
N GLY A 175 4.37 5.71 -5.66
CA GLY A 175 3.15 5.07 -6.15
C GLY A 175 3.04 5.14 -7.68
N GLY A 176 3.32 6.30 -8.27
CA GLY A 176 3.38 6.47 -9.72
C GLY A 176 4.44 5.59 -10.38
N GLY A 177 5.63 5.50 -9.79
CA GLY A 177 6.68 4.58 -10.24
C GLY A 177 6.25 3.11 -10.18
N GLY A 178 5.54 2.71 -9.12
CA GLY A 178 4.94 1.39 -9.01
C GLY A 178 3.91 1.11 -10.10
N VAL A 179 3.00 2.05 -10.37
CA VAL A 179 2.01 1.92 -11.45
C VAL A 179 2.69 1.75 -12.81
N VAL A 180 3.73 2.54 -13.10
CA VAL A 180 4.50 2.41 -14.36
C VAL A 180 5.15 1.04 -14.47
N ALA A 181 5.76 0.54 -13.38
CA ALA A 181 6.31 -0.82 -13.36
C ALA A 181 5.23 -1.86 -13.66
N PHE A 182 4.07 -1.78 -13.00
CA PHE A 182 2.96 -2.71 -13.22
C PHE A 182 2.42 -2.67 -14.66
N LEU A 183 2.35 -1.50 -15.28
CA LEU A 183 1.85 -1.36 -16.66
C LEU A 183 2.84 -1.81 -17.74
N THR A 184 4.13 -1.97 -17.41
CA THR A 184 5.16 -2.32 -18.39
C THR A 184 5.19 -3.82 -18.68
N ASP A 185 5.22 -4.67 -17.63
CA ASP A 185 5.21 -6.14 -17.75
C ASP A 185 4.30 -6.75 -16.66
N GLY A 186 3.00 -6.44 -16.77
CA GLY A 186 2.00 -6.76 -15.76
C GLY A 186 1.41 -8.17 -15.84
N LYS A 187 1.69 -8.95 -16.89
CA LYS A 187 1.13 -10.30 -17.03
C LYS A 187 2.11 -11.34 -16.52
N HIS A 188 1.60 -12.33 -15.79
CA HIS A 188 2.42 -13.43 -15.26
C HIS A 188 3.16 -14.23 -16.35
N SER A 189 2.71 -14.14 -17.60
CA SER A 189 3.34 -14.74 -18.78
C SER A 189 4.56 -13.98 -19.30
N ASP A 190 4.78 -12.75 -18.83
CA ASP A 190 5.84 -11.89 -19.34
C ASP A 190 7.19 -12.33 -18.76
N GLU A 191 8.23 -12.35 -19.60
CA GLU A 191 9.56 -12.87 -19.25
C GLU A 191 10.22 -12.14 -18.07
N HIS A 192 9.86 -10.88 -17.88
CA HIS A 192 10.35 -10.01 -16.82
C HIS A 192 9.28 -9.69 -15.76
N TYR A 193 8.17 -10.43 -15.76
CA TYR A 193 7.07 -10.20 -14.82
C TYR A 193 7.55 -10.16 -13.37
N ALA A 194 8.24 -11.22 -12.92
CA ALA A 194 8.64 -11.32 -11.52
C ALA A 194 9.57 -10.17 -11.12
N ILE A 195 10.54 -9.83 -11.95
CA ILE A 195 11.49 -8.78 -11.62
C ILE A 195 10.87 -7.39 -11.61
N ILE A 196 9.96 -7.08 -12.53
CA ILE A 196 9.24 -5.80 -12.54
C ILE A 196 8.18 -5.74 -11.44
N HIS A 197 7.52 -6.85 -11.15
CA HIS A 197 6.59 -6.98 -10.04
C HIS A 197 7.28 -6.77 -8.68
N SER A 198 8.56 -7.14 -8.56
CA SER A 198 9.36 -6.85 -7.36
C SER A 198 9.57 -5.34 -7.13
N ILE A 199 9.77 -4.57 -8.21
CA ILE A 199 9.85 -3.10 -8.16
C ILE A 199 8.49 -2.53 -7.74
N TRP A 200 7.40 -3.06 -8.31
CA TRP A 200 6.04 -2.66 -7.93
C TRP A 200 5.79 -2.84 -6.42
N HIS A 201 6.07 -4.01 -5.86
CA HIS A 201 5.94 -4.29 -4.41
C HIS A 201 6.72 -3.29 -3.57
N THR A 202 8.00 -3.10 -3.92
CA THR A 202 8.90 -2.19 -3.20
C THR A 202 8.36 -0.76 -3.20
N CYS A 203 7.97 -0.26 -4.38
CA CYS A 203 7.39 1.07 -4.54
C CYS A 203 6.06 1.20 -3.81
N ALA A 204 5.16 0.22 -3.91
CA ALA A 204 3.84 0.24 -3.29
C ALA A 204 3.92 0.27 -1.76
N TYR A 205 4.70 -0.63 -1.14
CA TYR A 205 4.85 -0.67 0.31
C TYR A 205 5.46 0.61 0.87
N VAL A 206 6.50 1.13 0.21
CA VAL A 206 7.16 2.35 0.67
C VAL A 206 6.32 3.60 0.39
N ALA A 207 5.56 3.63 -0.71
CA ALA A 207 4.57 4.67 -0.95
C ALA A 207 3.53 4.70 0.18
N MET A 208 2.93 3.55 0.52
CA MET A 208 1.97 3.44 1.62
C MET A 208 2.56 3.88 2.97
N TYR A 209 3.81 3.50 3.26
CA TYR A 209 4.54 3.99 4.44
C TYR A 209 4.62 5.53 4.47
N PHE A 210 5.03 6.17 3.38
CA PHE A 210 5.13 7.63 3.31
C PHE A 210 3.78 8.32 3.32
N GLY A 211 2.76 7.74 2.68
CA GLY A 211 1.38 8.20 2.78
C GLY A 211 0.93 8.29 4.23
N LEU A 212 1.14 7.23 5.02
CA LEU A 212 0.81 7.20 6.44
C LEU A 212 1.72 8.10 7.29
N ARG A 213 3.00 8.27 6.94
CA ARG A 213 3.90 9.23 7.60
C ARG A 213 3.50 10.68 7.39
N SER A 214 2.72 10.99 6.35
CA SER A 214 2.19 12.33 6.12
C SER A 214 1.23 12.79 7.22
N ILE A 215 0.67 11.87 8.01
CA ILE A 215 -0.23 12.15 9.13
C ILE A 215 0.58 12.79 10.26
N ARG A 216 0.48 14.11 10.45
CA ARG A 216 1.19 14.81 11.54
C ARG A 216 0.56 14.48 12.90
N ARG A 217 1.43 14.41 13.90
CA ARG A 217 1.12 13.90 15.24
C ARG A 217 1.17 15.04 16.26
N SER A 218 0.45 14.86 17.36
CA SER A 218 0.51 15.74 18.52
C SER A 218 1.83 15.63 19.29
N ASP A 219 2.51 14.47 19.20
CA ASP A 219 3.85 14.23 19.76
C ASP A 219 4.85 13.97 18.63
N ILE A 220 5.93 14.74 18.61
CA ILE A 220 6.98 14.72 17.58
C ILE A 220 7.83 13.43 17.68
N THR A 221 7.83 12.74 18.82
CA THR A 221 8.72 11.60 19.09
C THR A 221 8.14 10.23 18.71
N ASP A 222 6.83 10.10 18.52
CA ASP A 222 6.23 8.81 18.15
C ASP A 222 6.11 8.69 16.63
N MET A 223 6.67 7.63 16.04
CA MET A 223 6.56 7.35 14.61
C MET A 223 5.23 6.71 14.19
N ARG A 224 4.30 6.50 15.11
CA ARG A 224 3.07 5.70 14.88
C ARG A 224 1.92 6.54 14.34
N VAL A 225 1.11 5.94 13.49
CA VAL A 225 -0.18 6.51 13.11
C VAL A 225 -1.04 6.61 14.38
N PRO A 226 -1.66 7.77 14.66
CA PRO A 226 -2.58 7.91 15.77
C PRO A 226 -3.65 6.81 15.71
N ARG A 227 -4.10 6.35 16.88
CA ARG A 227 -5.19 5.37 16.93
C ARG A 227 -6.38 5.98 16.21
N VAL A 228 -6.82 5.30 15.16
CA VAL A 228 -8.03 5.66 14.44
C VAL A 228 -9.17 5.67 15.44
N VAL A 229 -9.97 6.72 15.44
CA VAL A 229 -11.26 6.84 16.13
C VAL A 229 -12.36 6.97 15.08
N PHE A 230 -13.53 6.38 15.33
CA PHE A 230 -14.74 6.68 14.55
C PHE A 230 -15.30 8.02 14.98
N ASN A 231 -15.89 8.77 14.04
CA ASN A 231 -16.45 10.09 14.33
C ASN A 231 -17.60 10.05 15.36
N SER A 232 -18.30 8.92 15.58
CA SER A 232 -19.28 8.78 16.67
C SER A 232 -18.78 7.96 17.85
N LYS A 233 -19.24 8.37 19.04
CA LYS A 233 -19.01 7.67 20.31
C LYS A 233 -19.70 6.30 20.40
N LEU A 234 -20.68 5.99 19.55
CA LEU A 234 -21.46 4.75 19.65
C LEU A 234 -20.74 3.59 18.95
N ILE A 235 -20.40 3.76 17.67
CA ILE A 235 -19.60 2.78 16.91
C ILE A 235 -18.19 2.72 17.46
N GLY A 236 -17.66 3.86 17.94
CA GLY A 236 -16.41 3.92 18.69
C GLY A 236 -16.42 3.24 20.07
N LYS A 237 -17.51 2.62 20.52
CA LYS A 237 -17.47 1.65 21.63
C LYS A 237 -17.45 0.21 21.12
N ILE A 238 -18.16 -0.09 20.04
CA ILE A 238 -18.28 -1.44 19.48
C ILE A 238 -16.97 -1.86 18.79
N ALA A 239 -16.29 -0.93 18.10
CA ALA A 239 -15.05 -1.25 17.38
C ALA A 239 -13.79 -1.29 18.26
N TYR A 240 -13.90 -0.91 19.55
CA TYR A 240 -12.76 -0.81 20.47
C TYR A 240 -12.94 -1.62 21.77
N HIS A 241 -14.05 -2.36 21.90
CA HIS A 241 -14.26 -3.41 22.89
C HIS A 241 -14.06 -4.78 22.24
#